data_AF-A0A2H0SPP6-F1
#
_entry.id   AF-A0A2H0SPP6-F1
#
_cell.length_a   1.000
_cell.length_b   1.000
_cell.length_c   1.000
_cell.angle_alpha   90.00
_cell.angle_beta   90.00
_cell.angle_gamma   90.00
#
_symmetry.space_group_name_H-M   'P 1'
#
loop_
_entity.id
_entity.type
_entity.pdbx_description
1 polymer ?
#
loop_
_entity_poly.entity_id
_entity_poly.type
_entity_poly.pdbx_seq_one_letter_code
_entity_poly.pdbx_strand_id
1 'polypeptide(L)'
;MQKLKFQFFIVGLFLLSIFMVPARAVFAQNTLPTDTIFLKRFTSEESQRLALLYQDQYEQYRQAERGFTTAQAQYVKLGTLASLESAVVSSREIMSLRTDVLITYHELLAATLVESIGVELQLKQETLGELQQAIEDLKSIREEIVLSDDRFAIAMVNKKFEGVLVPRLYSVAYKTLSQLILADVQVLFDKSKQVYRELQTELADKEVSKLRLEERKRAYTEVDALVARLELELAGSTQAVKTEENLDDRFYNQLVDDLETTYTGIGQLLTYIEELERTLHE
;
A
#
# COMPACT_ATOMS: atom_id res chain seq x y z
N MET A 1 24.42 -11.26 -25.31
CA MET A 1 24.37 -11.96 -24.00
C MET A 1 24.23 -10.96 -22.84
N GLN A 2 23.25 -10.04 -22.94
CA GLN A 2 23.07 -8.92 -21.98
C GLN A 2 21.59 -8.59 -21.69
N LYS A 3 20.65 -9.40 -22.20
CA LYS A 3 19.20 -9.22 -21.99
C LYS A 3 18.59 -10.12 -20.90
N LEU A 4 19.38 -10.99 -20.27
CA LEU A 4 18.89 -11.97 -19.30
C LEU A 4 18.94 -11.49 -17.84
N LYS A 5 19.45 -10.27 -17.58
CA LYS A 5 19.56 -9.73 -16.21
C LYS A 5 18.37 -8.87 -15.79
N PHE A 6 17.44 -8.53 -16.70
CA PHE A 6 16.32 -7.65 -16.40
C PHE A 6 15.06 -8.38 -15.90
N GLN A 7 15.06 -9.73 -15.88
CA GLN A 7 13.93 -10.54 -15.41
C GLN A 7 14.02 -11.01 -13.95
N PHE A 8 15.10 -10.68 -13.23
CA PHE A 8 15.31 -11.14 -11.85
C PHE A 8 14.95 -10.11 -10.77
N PHE A 9 14.41 -8.94 -11.15
CA PHE A 9 14.25 -7.82 -10.20
C PHE A 9 12.81 -7.57 -9.72
N ILE A 10 11.80 -8.26 -10.26
CA ILE A 10 10.37 -7.95 -9.94
C ILE A 10 9.80 -8.82 -8.78
N VAL A 11 10.58 -9.76 -8.22
CA VAL A 11 10.09 -10.67 -7.14
C VAL A 11 10.90 -10.51 -5.84
N GLY A 12 11.61 -9.39 -5.70
CA GLY A 12 12.62 -9.20 -4.67
C GLY A 12 12.35 -8.08 -3.67
N LEU A 13 11.12 -7.93 -3.15
CA LEU A 13 10.90 -7.18 -1.91
C LEU A 13 9.54 -7.58 -1.31
N PHE A 14 9.44 -7.54 0.02
CA PHE A 14 8.33 -8.02 0.87
C PHE A 14 8.39 -9.49 1.30
N LEU A 15 9.41 -9.81 2.11
CA LEU A 15 9.28 -10.75 3.22
C LEU A 15 10.31 -10.42 4.32
N LEU A 16 9.81 -10.02 5.50
CA LEU A 16 10.26 -10.30 6.88
C LEU A 16 9.72 -9.17 7.76
N SER A 17 8.80 -9.40 8.70
CA SER A 17 9.15 -10.07 9.94
C SER A 17 7.90 -10.42 10.75
N ILE A 18 7.70 -11.73 10.97
CA ILE A 18 6.82 -12.28 12.01
C ILE A 18 7.71 -12.51 13.23
N PHE A 19 7.44 -11.80 14.33
CA PHE A 19 7.84 -12.25 15.66
C PHE A 19 6.73 -12.00 16.68
N MET A 20 6.50 -13.03 17.49
CA MET A 20 5.62 -13.06 18.66
C MET A 20 5.79 -11.85 19.58
N VAL A 21 4.68 -11.29 20.04
CA VAL A 21 4.62 -10.36 21.17
C VAL A 21 4.12 -11.10 22.42
N PRO A 22 4.88 -11.17 23.52
CA PRO A 22 4.28 -11.24 24.84
C PRO A 22 3.94 -9.82 25.31
N ALA A 23 2.72 -9.64 25.79
CA ALA A 23 2.22 -8.38 26.32
C ALA A 23 3.04 -7.89 27.52
N ARG A 24 3.52 -6.64 27.47
CA ARG A 24 3.56 -5.68 28.58
C ARG A 24 3.94 -4.29 28.07
N ALA A 25 3.18 -3.30 28.50
CA ALA A 25 3.33 -1.90 28.16
C ALA A 25 4.63 -1.31 28.70
N VAL A 26 5.41 -0.67 27.82
CA VAL A 26 6.37 0.39 28.14
C VAL A 26 6.35 1.36 26.96
N PHE A 27 5.75 2.54 27.15
CA PHE A 27 5.90 3.67 26.24
C PHE A 27 7.28 4.27 26.48
N ALA A 28 8.25 3.93 25.63
CA ALA A 28 9.53 4.63 25.55
C ALA A 28 10.12 4.46 24.15
N GLN A 29 10.43 5.61 23.52
CA GLN A 29 11.30 5.79 22.36
C GLN A 29 11.11 4.78 21.22
N ASN A 30 10.22 5.07 20.26
CA ASN A 30 10.25 4.41 18.96
C ASN A 30 9.97 5.43 17.86
N THR A 31 11.01 5.75 17.10
CA THR A 31 10.87 5.96 15.65
C THR A 31 10.16 4.72 15.10
N LEU A 32 8.84 4.79 14.98
CA LEU A 32 8.05 3.71 14.41
C LEU A 32 8.54 3.52 12.97
N PRO A 33 9.05 2.33 12.60
CA PRO A 33 9.32 2.03 11.20
C PRO A 33 8.02 2.21 10.42
N THR A 34 8.11 2.88 9.29
CA THR A 34 7.02 3.09 8.31
C THR A 34 6.29 1.78 7.95
N ASP A 35 6.94 0.64 8.17
CA ASP A 35 6.38 -0.72 8.05
C ASP A 35 5.17 -1.00 8.98
N THR A 36 4.98 -0.25 10.07
CA THR A 36 3.85 -0.45 10.99
C THR A 36 2.52 0.12 10.50
N ILE A 37 2.53 0.94 9.43
CA ILE A 37 1.31 1.54 8.87
C ILE A 37 0.52 0.52 8.03
N PHE A 38 1.21 -0.40 7.34
CA PHE A 38 0.56 -1.42 6.49
C PHE A 38 -0.16 -2.52 7.27
N LEU A 39 0.37 -2.93 8.41
CA LEU A 39 -0.20 -4.04 9.20
C LEU A 39 -1.51 -3.65 9.91
N LYS A 40 -1.83 -2.36 10.01
CA LYS A 40 -3.07 -1.87 10.63
C LYS A 40 -4.26 -1.76 9.67
N ARG A 41 -4.08 -2.03 8.37
CA ARG A 41 -5.12 -1.82 7.35
C ARG A 41 -6.03 -3.02 7.10
N PHE A 42 -5.63 -4.23 7.53
CA PHE A 42 -6.40 -5.46 7.33
C PHE A 42 -7.20 -5.83 8.59
N THR A 43 -8.15 -4.97 8.97
CA THR A 43 -8.89 -5.14 10.23
C THR A 43 -10.19 -5.91 10.06
N SER A 44 -10.76 -5.96 8.86
CA SER A 44 -11.94 -6.76 8.58
C SER A 44 -11.61 -8.25 8.47
N GLU A 45 -12.62 -9.08 8.76
CA GLU A 45 -12.55 -10.52 8.54
C GLU A 45 -12.21 -10.85 7.08
N GLU A 46 -12.77 -10.08 6.13
CA GLU A 46 -12.55 -10.30 4.70
C GLU A 46 -11.12 -9.97 4.27
N SER A 47 -10.56 -8.84 4.72
CA SER A 47 -9.18 -8.48 4.41
C SER A 47 -8.17 -9.45 5.03
N GLN A 48 -8.44 -9.96 6.23
CA GLN A 48 -7.62 -11.01 6.86
C GLN A 48 -7.70 -12.33 6.09
N ARG A 49 -8.90 -12.73 5.66
CA ARG A 49 -9.11 -13.92 4.82
C ARG A 49 -8.34 -13.81 3.52
N LEU A 50 -8.40 -12.66 2.85
CA LEU A 50 -7.68 -12.39 1.60
C LEU A 50 -6.16 -12.37 1.80
N ALA A 51 -5.67 -11.79 2.90
CA ALA A 51 -4.23 -11.78 3.20
C ALA A 51 -3.68 -13.21 3.42
N LEU A 52 -4.41 -14.06 4.13
CA LEU A 52 -4.04 -15.47 4.31
C LEU A 52 -4.07 -16.24 2.98
N LEU A 53 -5.11 -16.02 2.16
CA LEU A 53 -5.21 -16.63 0.83
C LEU A 53 -4.05 -16.21 -0.08
N TYR A 54 -3.70 -14.92 -0.07
CA TYR A 54 -2.58 -14.39 -0.83
C TYR A 54 -1.27 -15.08 -0.41
N GLN A 55 -1.03 -15.22 0.90
CA GLN A 55 0.17 -15.87 1.40
C GLN A 55 0.27 -17.33 0.92
N ASP A 56 -0.80 -18.12 1.06
CA ASP A 56 -0.84 -19.51 0.61
C ASP A 56 -0.61 -19.63 -0.92
N GLN A 57 -1.31 -18.82 -1.70
CA GLN A 57 -1.13 -18.80 -3.16
C GLN A 57 0.27 -18.38 -3.59
N TYR A 58 0.89 -17.44 -2.88
CA TYR A 58 2.25 -17.01 -3.16
C TYR A 58 3.27 -18.12 -2.87
N GLU A 59 3.09 -18.86 -1.77
CA GLU A 59 3.92 -20.03 -1.46
C GLU A 59 3.80 -21.12 -2.55
N GLN A 60 2.58 -21.39 -3.01
CA GLN A 60 2.33 -22.32 -4.12
C GLN A 60 2.97 -21.85 -5.42
N TYR A 61 2.82 -20.57 -5.77
CA TYR A 61 3.48 -19.96 -6.93
C TYR A 61 4.99 -20.12 -6.87
N ARG A 62 5.62 -19.85 -5.71
CA ARG A 62 7.06 -20.02 -5.51
C ARG A 62 7.53 -21.46 -5.66
N GLN A 63 6.69 -22.42 -5.29
CA GLN A 63 6.98 -23.84 -5.53
C GLN A 63 6.89 -24.19 -7.02
N ALA A 64 5.85 -23.74 -7.71
CA ALA A 64 5.67 -23.96 -9.14
C ALA A 64 6.77 -23.28 -9.98
N GLU A 65 7.27 -22.11 -9.56
CA GLU A 65 8.40 -21.41 -10.17
C GLU A 65 9.67 -22.27 -10.23
N ARG A 66 9.96 -23.02 -9.15
CA ARG A 66 11.07 -23.98 -9.13
C ARG A 66 10.84 -25.16 -10.09
N GLY A 67 9.59 -25.64 -10.16
CA GLY A 67 9.18 -26.70 -11.09
C GLY A 67 9.36 -26.28 -12.56
N PHE A 68 8.84 -25.11 -12.91
CA PHE A 68 8.99 -24.50 -14.24
C PHE A 68 10.46 -24.31 -14.62
N THR A 69 11.28 -23.75 -13.73
CA THR A 69 12.72 -23.55 -13.97
C THR A 69 13.42 -24.88 -14.29
N THR A 70 13.05 -25.94 -13.56
CA THR A 70 13.60 -27.29 -13.77
C THR A 70 13.14 -27.86 -15.11
N ALA A 71 11.85 -27.80 -15.43
CA ALA A 71 11.30 -28.31 -16.68
C ALA A 71 11.87 -27.56 -17.90
N GLN A 72 12.02 -26.24 -17.81
CA GLN A 72 12.66 -25.43 -18.83
C GLN A 72 14.12 -25.83 -19.05
N ALA A 73 14.89 -26.01 -17.97
CA ALA A 73 16.28 -26.46 -18.07
C ALA A 73 16.40 -27.86 -18.70
N GLN A 74 15.50 -28.78 -18.33
CA GLN A 74 15.45 -30.12 -18.91
C GLN A 74 15.12 -30.08 -20.41
N TYR A 75 14.16 -29.25 -20.82
CA TYR A 75 13.84 -29.05 -22.24
C TYR A 75 15.03 -28.51 -23.03
N VAL A 76 15.72 -27.49 -22.52
CA VAL A 76 16.91 -26.91 -23.17
C VAL A 76 18.04 -27.95 -23.30
N LYS A 77 18.18 -28.86 -22.32
CA LYS A 77 19.23 -29.87 -22.32
C LYS A 77 18.92 -31.09 -23.17
N LEU A 78 17.68 -31.59 -23.12
CA LEU A 78 17.28 -32.87 -23.73
C LEU A 78 16.64 -32.70 -25.10
N GLY A 79 15.88 -31.62 -25.33
CA GLY A 79 15.21 -31.35 -26.61
C GLY A 79 14.19 -32.41 -27.03
N THR A 80 13.70 -33.23 -26.11
CA THR A 80 12.74 -34.31 -26.39
C THR A 80 11.30 -33.82 -26.34
N LEU A 81 10.38 -34.51 -27.03
CA LEU A 81 8.95 -34.21 -26.97
C LEU A 81 8.40 -34.29 -25.54
N ALA A 82 8.82 -35.28 -24.74
CA ALA A 82 8.43 -35.39 -23.34
C ALA A 82 8.90 -34.19 -22.50
N SER A 83 10.13 -33.71 -22.72
CA SER A 83 10.63 -32.52 -22.03
C SER A 83 9.94 -31.23 -22.50
N LEU A 84 9.49 -31.17 -23.76
CA LEU A 84 8.69 -30.05 -24.26
C LEU A 84 7.31 -30.02 -23.61
N GLU A 85 6.63 -31.17 -23.55
CA GLU A 85 5.32 -31.30 -22.91
C GLU A 85 5.38 -30.91 -21.43
N SER A 86 6.39 -31.39 -20.70
CA SER A 86 6.62 -31.00 -19.31
C SER A 86 6.86 -29.49 -19.15
N ALA A 87 7.61 -28.86 -20.06
CA ALA A 87 7.83 -27.41 -20.05
C ALA A 87 6.53 -26.63 -20.34
N VAL A 88 5.67 -27.11 -21.24
CA VAL A 88 4.36 -26.50 -21.55
C VAL A 88 3.42 -26.61 -20.35
N VAL A 89 3.31 -27.79 -19.74
CA VAL A 89 2.46 -28.01 -18.55
C VAL A 89 2.90 -27.12 -17.39
N SER A 90 4.20 -27.10 -17.07
CA SER A 90 4.72 -26.25 -15.99
C SER A 90 4.61 -24.75 -16.29
N SER A 91 4.68 -24.34 -17.56
CA SER A 91 4.42 -22.95 -17.97
C SER A 91 2.97 -22.55 -17.72
N ARG A 92 2.03 -23.44 -18.01
CA ARG A 92 0.59 -23.20 -17.77
C ARG A 92 0.31 -23.05 -16.28
N GLU A 93 0.87 -23.97 -15.47
CA GLU A 93 0.73 -23.99 -14.02
C GLU A 93 1.26 -22.70 -13.37
N ILE A 94 2.51 -22.32 -13.67
CA ILE A 94 3.10 -21.10 -13.08
C ILE A 94 2.32 -19.85 -13.50
N MET A 95 1.88 -19.76 -14.77
CA MET A 95 1.12 -18.61 -15.24
C MET A 95 -0.26 -18.52 -14.55
N SER A 96 -0.93 -19.66 -14.35
CA SER A 96 -2.21 -19.71 -13.63
C SER A 96 -2.06 -19.30 -12.16
N LEU A 97 -1.04 -19.82 -11.48
CA LEU A 97 -0.78 -19.45 -10.08
C LEU A 97 -0.40 -17.98 -9.95
N ARG A 98 0.37 -17.43 -10.90
CA ARG A 98 0.69 -16.00 -10.96
C ARG A 98 -0.57 -15.15 -11.09
N THR A 99 -1.52 -15.54 -11.94
CA THR A 99 -2.80 -14.82 -12.06
C THR A 99 -3.61 -14.90 -10.78
N ASP A 100 -3.65 -16.05 -10.11
CA ASP A 100 -4.41 -16.23 -8.86
C ASP A 100 -3.86 -15.34 -7.75
N VAL A 101 -2.54 -15.29 -7.59
CA VAL A 101 -1.86 -14.38 -6.64
C VAL A 101 -2.20 -12.92 -6.93
N LEU A 102 -2.17 -12.51 -8.21
CA LEU A 102 -2.44 -11.13 -8.59
C LEU A 102 -3.92 -10.75 -8.42
N ILE A 103 -4.85 -11.66 -8.66
CA ILE A 103 -6.27 -11.45 -8.41
C ILE A 103 -6.48 -11.15 -6.92
N THR A 104 -6.00 -12.05 -6.05
CA THR A 104 -6.16 -11.89 -4.60
C THR A 104 -5.48 -10.60 -4.10
N TYR A 105 -4.34 -10.23 -4.66
CA TYR A 105 -3.67 -8.96 -4.33
C TYR A 105 -4.53 -7.73 -4.67
N HIS A 106 -5.15 -7.70 -5.85
CA HIS A 106 -6.01 -6.58 -6.23
C HIS A 106 -7.34 -6.58 -5.47
N GLU A 107 -7.88 -7.76 -5.13
CA GLU A 107 -9.05 -7.88 -4.23
C GLU A 107 -8.73 -7.35 -2.83
N LEU A 108 -7.54 -7.64 -2.31
CA LEU A 108 -7.07 -7.12 -1.03
C LEU A 108 -6.94 -5.59 -1.05
N LEU A 109 -6.38 -5.03 -2.13
CA LEU A 109 -6.30 -3.57 -2.32
C LEU A 109 -7.70 -2.94 -2.38
N ALA A 110 -8.64 -3.56 -3.10
CA ALA A 110 -10.02 -3.09 -3.19
C ALA A 110 -10.72 -3.11 -1.83
N ALA A 111 -10.62 -4.21 -1.07
CA ALA A 111 -11.19 -4.32 0.27
C ALA A 111 -10.62 -3.24 1.20
N THR A 112 -9.30 -3.04 1.16
CA THR A 112 -8.61 -2.02 1.97
C THR A 112 -9.06 -0.60 1.60
N LEU A 113 -9.19 -0.32 0.30
CA LEU A 113 -9.66 0.97 -0.18
C LEU A 113 -11.13 1.21 0.19
N VAL A 114 -11.98 0.19 0.18
CA VAL A 114 -13.38 0.29 0.66
C VAL A 114 -13.43 0.67 2.14
N GLU A 115 -12.54 0.13 2.96
CA GLU A 115 -12.50 0.39 4.40
C GLU A 115 -11.82 1.72 4.76
N SER A 116 -10.97 2.26 3.88
CA SER A 116 -10.23 3.48 4.17
C SER A 116 -11.14 4.69 4.36
N ILE A 117 -10.91 5.43 5.43
CA ILE A 117 -11.51 6.73 5.74
C ILE A 117 -10.54 7.81 5.28
N GLY A 118 -11.03 8.93 4.74
CA GLY A 118 -10.18 10.07 4.35
C GLY A 118 -9.82 10.12 2.86
N VAL A 119 -10.07 9.04 2.09
CA VAL A 119 -10.03 9.11 0.62
C VAL A 119 -11.30 9.78 0.13
N GLU A 120 -11.16 10.75 -0.78
CA GLU A 120 -12.29 11.38 -1.44
C GLU A 120 -13.17 10.37 -2.18
N LEU A 121 -14.49 10.47 -2.00
CA LEU A 121 -15.45 9.47 -2.48
C LEU A 121 -15.36 9.25 -3.99
N GLN A 122 -15.21 10.32 -4.78
CA GLN A 122 -15.12 10.23 -6.23
C GLN A 122 -13.85 9.46 -6.66
N LEU A 123 -12.69 9.87 -6.13
CA LEU A 123 -11.41 9.23 -6.42
C LEU A 123 -11.40 7.74 -6.02
N LYS A 124 -12.02 7.44 -4.87
CA LYS A 124 -12.21 6.08 -4.36
C LYS A 124 -13.05 5.25 -5.32
N GLN A 125 -14.18 5.77 -5.81
CA GLN A 125 -15.05 5.05 -6.75
C GLN A 125 -14.37 4.80 -8.10
N GLU A 126 -13.65 5.79 -8.63
CA GLU A 126 -12.89 5.65 -9.87
C GLU A 126 -11.83 4.54 -9.76
N THR A 127 -11.07 4.55 -8.67
CA THR A 127 -10.00 3.57 -8.41
C THR A 127 -10.54 2.17 -8.14
N LEU A 128 -11.68 2.05 -7.45
CA LEU A 128 -12.37 0.77 -7.29
C LEU A 128 -12.83 0.20 -8.64
N GLY A 129 -13.32 1.05 -9.55
CA GLY A 129 -13.67 0.64 -10.91
C GLY A 129 -12.45 0.12 -11.69
N GLU A 130 -11.30 0.79 -11.55
CA GLU A 130 -10.04 0.35 -12.17
C GLU A 130 -9.52 -0.97 -11.60
N LEU A 131 -9.58 -1.16 -10.28
CA LEU A 131 -9.24 -2.41 -9.59
C LEU A 131 -10.14 -3.55 -10.06
N GLN A 132 -11.44 -3.31 -10.16
CA GLN A 132 -12.41 -4.31 -10.57
C GLN A 132 -12.19 -4.73 -12.03
N GLN A 133 -11.90 -3.77 -12.92
CA GLN A 133 -11.53 -4.08 -14.30
C GLN A 133 -10.19 -4.84 -14.39
N ALA A 134 -9.19 -4.49 -13.57
CA ALA A 134 -7.93 -5.23 -13.50
C ALA A 134 -8.12 -6.70 -13.07
N ILE A 135 -9.01 -6.95 -12.11
CA ILE A 135 -9.39 -8.30 -11.67
C ILE A 135 -10.08 -9.07 -12.80
N GLU A 136 -11.02 -8.46 -13.51
CA GLU A 136 -11.70 -9.12 -14.63
C GLU A 136 -10.74 -9.41 -15.80
N ASP A 137 -9.81 -8.51 -16.10
CA ASP A 137 -8.77 -8.75 -17.10
C ASP A 137 -7.86 -9.93 -16.71
N LEU A 138 -7.51 -10.05 -15.42
CA LEU A 138 -6.74 -11.18 -14.89
C LEU A 138 -7.52 -12.51 -14.99
N LYS A 139 -8.82 -12.50 -14.68
CA LYS A 139 -9.69 -13.69 -14.85
C LYS A 139 -9.78 -14.12 -16.31
N SER A 140 -9.90 -13.16 -17.24
CA SER A 140 -9.89 -13.45 -18.68
C SER A 140 -8.57 -14.06 -19.14
N ILE A 141 -7.42 -13.53 -18.68
CA ILE A 141 -6.12 -14.15 -18.98
C ILE A 141 -6.02 -15.55 -18.38
N ARG A 142 -6.53 -15.77 -17.17
CA ARG A 142 -6.54 -17.10 -16.54
C ARG A 142 -7.30 -18.12 -17.38
N GLU A 143 -8.46 -17.76 -17.93
CA GLU A 143 -9.21 -18.62 -18.85
C GLU A 143 -8.42 -18.91 -20.13
N GLU A 144 -7.76 -17.90 -20.72
CA GLU A 144 -6.89 -18.08 -21.89
C GLU A 144 -5.71 -19.03 -21.59
N ILE A 145 -5.11 -18.96 -20.40
CA ILE A 145 -4.04 -19.87 -19.95
C ILE A 145 -4.55 -21.31 -19.91
N VAL A 146 -5.73 -21.54 -19.32
CA VAL A 146 -6.33 -22.88 -19.21
C VAL A 146 -6.56 -23.52 -20.58
N LEU A 147 -7.03 -22.72 -21.55
CA LEU A 147 -7.30 -23.14 -22.93
C LEU A 147 -6.05 -23.26 -23.82
N SER A 148 -4.86 -22.88 -23.33
CA SER A 148 -3.63 -22.87 -24.13
C SER A 148 -2.94 -24.23 -24.18
N ASP A 149 -3.16 -24.99 -25.26
CA ASP A 149 -2.66 -26.37 -25.36
C ASP A 149 -1.26 -26.55 -25.94
N ASP A 150 -0.67 -25.50 -26.50
CA ASP A 150 0.67 -25.57 -27.08
C ASP A 150 1.56 -24.41 -26.65
N ARG A 151 2.86 -24.55 -26.95
CA ARG A 151 3.88 -23.56 -26.62
C ARG A 151 3.63 -22.20 -27.26
N PHE A 152 3.07 -22.16 -28.47
CA PHE A 152 2.81 -20.90 -29.18
C PHE A 152 1.67 -20.14 -28.53
N ALA A 153 0.57 -20.82 -28.19
CA ALA A 153 -0.56 -20.27 -27.44
C ALA A 153 -0.09 -19.69 -26.10
N ILE A 154 0.67 -20.46 -25.30
CA ILE A 154 1.24 -19.99 -24.03
C ILE A 154 2.11 -18.74 -24.23
N ALA A 155 2.96 -18.72 -25.26
CA ALA A 155 3.82 -17.56 -25.54
C ALA A 155 3.01 -16.31 -25.93
N MET A 156 1.91 -16.48 -26.66
CA MET A 156 1.01 -15.38 -27.04
C MET A 156 0.28 -14.81 -25.82
N VAL A 157 -0.26 -15.67 -24.95
CA VAL A 157 -0.89 -15.24 -23.70
C VAL A 157 0.11 -14.54 -22.79
N ASN A 158 1.33 -15.07 -22.66
CA ASN A 158 2.37 -14.42 -21.87
C ASN A 158 2.76 -13.05 -22.44
N LYS A 159 2.84 -12.92 -23.77
CA LYS A 159 3.12 -11.62 -24.41
C LYS A 159 2.01 -10.60 -24.13
N LYS A 160 0.74 -11.02 -24.18
CA LYS A 160 -0.41 -10.17 -23.83
C LYS A 160 -0.35 -9.75 -22.36
N PHE A 161 -0.11 -10.70 -21.46
CA PHE A 161 0.03 -10.45 -20.03
C PHE A 161 1.14 -9.43 -19.74
N GLU A 162 2.37 -9.68 -20.19
CA GLU A 162 3.54 -8.83 -19.90
C GLU A 162 3.44 -7.45 -20.58
N GLY A 163 2.97 -7.41 -21.83
CA GLY A 163 2.99 -6.19 -22.63
C GLY A 163 1.83 -5.23 -22.38
N VAL A 164 0.69 -5.75 -21.93
CA VAL A 164 -0.56 -4.96 -21.80
C VAL A 164 -1.02 -4.93 -20.36
N LEU A 165 -1.09 -6.10 -19.71
CA LEU A 165 -1.74 -6.20 -18.41
C LEU A 165 -0.83 -5.74 -17.27
N VAL A 166 0.44 -6.17 -17.24
CA VAL A 166 1.39 -5.82 -16.16
C VAL A 166 1.52 -4.31 -15.93
N PRO A 167 1.71 -3.46 -16.95
CA PRO A 167 1.80 -2.00 -16.73
C PRO A 167 0.54 -1.42 -16.09
N ARG A 168 -0.64 -1.91 -16.50
CA ARG A 168 -1.93 -1.47 -15.95
C ARG A 168 -2.10 -1.92 -14.51
N LEU A 169 -1.85 -3.20 -14.21
CA LEU A 169 -1.93 -3.74 -12.85
C LEU A 169 -1.03 -2.95 -11.89
N TYR A 170 0.19 -2.68 -12.34
CA TYR A 170 1.16 -1.91 -11.58
C TYR A 170 0.65 -0.49 -11.29
N SER A 171 0.18 0.22 -12.31
CA SER A 171 -0.33 1.58 -12.14
C SER A 171 -1.52 1.65 -11.20
N VAL A 172 -2.50 0.74 -11.35
CA VAL A 172 -3.68 0.69 -10.48
C VAL A 172 -3.29 0.35 -9.03
N ALA A 173 -2.33 -0.55 -8.84
CA ALA A 173 -1.83 -0.88 -7.51
C ALA A 173 -1.19 0.34 -6.83
N TYR A 174 -0.27 1.05 -7.49
CA TYR A 174 0.40 2.21 -6.92
C TYR A 174 -0.52 3.42 -6.74
N LYS A 175 -1.51 3.59 -7.62
CA LYS A 175 -2.59 4.57 -7.42
C LYS A 175 -3.35 4.27 -6.12
N THR A 176 -3.73 3.01 -5.92
CA THR A 176 -4.44 2.59 -4.71
C THR A 176 -3.58 2.80 -3.46
N LEU A 177 -2.32 2.38 -3.50
CA LEU A 177 -1.38 2.54 -2.37
C LEU A 177 -1.16 4.02 -2.02
N SER A 178 -0.99 4.88 -3.03
CA SER A 178 -0.85 6.33 -2.86
C SER A 178 -2.06 6.96 -2.17
N GLN A 179 -3.27 6.56 -2.55
CA GLN A 179 -4.49 7.04 -1.90
C GLN A 179 -4.60 6.58 -0.45
N LEU A 180 -4.26 5.32 -0.18
CA LEU A 180 -4.33 4.76 1.16
C LEU A 180 -3.34 5.43 2.12
N ILE A 181 -2.09 5.67 1.70
CA ILE A 181 -1.11 6.34 2.57
C ILE A 181 -1.46 7.80 2.82
N LEU A 182 -1.93 8.51 1.80
CA LEU A 182 -2.43 9.87 1.96
C LEU A 182 -3.60 9.92 2.95
N ALA A 183 -4.55 8.99 2.83
CA ALA A 183 -5.71 8.92 3.71
C ALA A 183 -5.34 8.66 5.16
N ASP A 184 -4.36 7.79 5.42
CA ASP A 184 -3.90 7.52 6.79
C ASP A 184 -3.31 8.77 7.46
N VAL A 185 -2.46 9.52 6.73
CA VAL A 185 -1.88 10.76 7.26
C VAL A 185 -2.96 11.82 7.44
N GLN A 186 -3.90 11.93 6.50
CA GLN A 186 -5.04 12.85 6.61
C GLN A 186 -5.89 12.55 7.86
N VAL A 187 -6.24 11.28 8.09
CA VAL A 187 -7.02 10.85 9.26
C VAL A 187 -6.28 11.18 10.56
N LEU A 188 -4.96 10.97 10.60
CA LEU A 188 -4.16 11.31 11.77
C LEU A 188 -4.16 12.83 12.01
N PHE A 189 -3.95 13.62 10.96
CA PHE A 189 -3.99 15.08 11.04
C PHE A 189 -5.36 15.59 11.51
N ASP A 190 -6.45 15.09 10.95
CA ASP A 190 -7.81 15.49 11.30
C ASP A 190 -8.12 15.18 12.77
N LYS A 191 -7.67 14.02 13.28
CA LYS A 191 -7.78 13.67 14.69
C LYS A 191 -6.96 14.59 15.59
N SER A 192 -5.72 14.89 15.24
CA SER A 192 -4.89 15.84 16.00
C SER A 192 -5.52 17.24 16.04
N LYS A 193 -6.10 17.70 14.93
CA LYS A 193 -6.84 18.97 14.83
C LYS A 193 -8.10 18.95 15.69
N GLN A 194 -8.81 17.83 15.76
CA GLN A 194 -9.96 17.66 16.64
C GLN A 194 -9.56 17.77 18.11
N VAL A 195 -8.54 17.02 18.55
CA VAL A 195 -8.03 17.07 19.93
C VAL A 195 -7.62 18.49 20.32
N TYR A 196 -6.92 19.19 19.42
CA TYR A 196 -6.55 20.59 19.65
C TYR A 196 -7.76 21.51 19.84
N ARG A 197 -8.82 21.37 19.03
CA ARG A 197 -10.05 22.17 19.16
C ARG A 197 -10.79 21.88 20.47
N GLU A 198 -10.84 20.61 20.88
CA GLU A 198 -11.43 20.21 22.16
C GLU A 198 -10.65 20.83 23.33
N LEU A 199 -9.32 20.79 23.29
CA LEU A 199 -8.44 21.42 24.28
C LEU A 199 -8.61 22.95 24.33
N GLN A 200 -8.71 23.61 23.18
CA GLN A 200 -8.98 25.06 23.11
C GLN A 200 -10.30 25.42 23.82
N THR A 201 -11.32 24.60 23.64
CA THR A 201 -12.64 24.79 24.26
C THR A 201 -12.55 24.61 25.77
N GLU A 202 -11.91 23.54 26.25
CA GLU A 202 -11.74 23.27 27.68
C GLU A 202 -10.92 24.37 28.40
N LEU A 203 -9.86 24.85 27.74
CA LEU A 203 -9.02 25.91 28.29
C LEU A 203 -9.72 27.29 28.29
N ALA A 204 -10.66 27.53 27.39
CA ALA A 204 -11.41 28.79 27.34
C ALA A 204 -12.27 28.99 28.61
N ASP A 205 -12.76 27.91 29.19
CA ASP A 205 -13.62 27.93 30.39
C ASP A 205 -12.84 28.08 31.71
N LYS A 206 -11.50 28.09 31.67
CA LYS A 206 -10.66 28.22 32.87
C LYS A 206 -10.23 29.66 33.11
N GLU A 207 -10.55 30.19 34.30
CA GLU A 207 -10.00 31.46 34.78
C GLU A 207 -8.50 31.32 35.05
N VAL A 208 -7.70 32.16 34.38
CA VAL A 208 -6.24 32.21 34.53
C VAL A 208 -5.76 33.65 34.69
N SER A 209 -4.56 33.80 35.27
CA SER A 209 -3.91 35.10 35.38
C SER A 209 -3.66 35.73 34.00
N LYS A 210 -3.58 37.07 33.92
CA LYS A 210 -3.32 37.78 32.66
C LYS A 210 -2.02 37.34 31.97
N LEU A 211 -0.98 37.00 32.75
CA LEU A 211 0.30 36.52 32.21
C LEU A 211 0.13 35.17 31.52
N ARG A 212 -0.51 34.20 32.18
CA ARG A 212 -0.78 32.87 31.62
C ARG A 212 -1.72 32.92 30.42
N LEU A 213 -2.65 33.88 30.40
CA LEU A 213 -3.54 34.10 29.27
C LEU A 213 -2.77 34.56 28.02
N GLU A 214 -1.79 35.44 28.17
CA GLU A 214 -0.93 35.89 27.05
C GLU A 214 0.05 34.80 26.59
N GLU A 215 0.60 34.01 27.50
CA GLU A 215 1.42 32.83 27.16
C GLU A 215 0.61 31.81 26.35
N ARG A 216 -0.62 31.50 26.80
CA ARG A 216 -1.54 30.60 26.10
C ARG A 216 -1.89 31.10 24.69
N LYS A 217 -2.15 32.38 24.52
CA LYS A 217 -2.42 32.97 23.19
C LYS A 217 -1.24 32.79 22.22
N ARG A 218 -0.01 32.97 22.70
CA ARG A 218 1.19 32.77 21.87
C ARG A 218 1.33 31.31 21.46
N ALA A 219 1.15 30.39 22.41
CA ALA A 219 1.18 28.96 22.12
C ALA A 219 0.10 28.56 21.09
N TYR A 220 -1.13 29.08 21.21
CA TYR A 220 -2.17 28.87 20.20
C TYR A 220 -1.78 29.42 18.82
N THR A 221 -1.15 30.59 18.77
CA THR A 221 -0.70 31.18 17.49
C THR A 221 0.33 30.29 16.80
N GLU A 222 1.24 29.68 17.58
CA GLU A 222 2.24 28.75 17.05
C GLU A 222 1.62 27.45 16.56
N VAL A 223 0.69 26.87 17.34
CA VAL A 223 -0.05 25.67 16.93
C VAL A 223 -0.91 25.92 15.70
N ASP A 224 -1.63 27.04 15.64
CA ASP A 224 -2.46 27.42 14.49
C ASP A 224 -1.62 27.58 13.22
N ALA A 225 -0.43 28.18 13.32
CA ALA A 225 0.50 28.32 12.20
C ALA A 225 1.01 26.96 11.71
N LEU A 226 1.33 26.04 12.62
CA LEU A 226 1.72 24.67 12.27
C LEU A 226 0.58 23.91 11.60
N VAL A 227 -0.63 23.98 12.15
CA VAL A 227 -1.84 23.36 11.57
C VAL A 227 -2.09 23.87 10.14
N ALA A 228 -2.03 25.19 9.94
CA ALA A 228 -2.24 25.78 8.62
C ALA A 228 -1.18 25.34 7.60
N ARG A 229 0.08 25.20 8.03
CA ARG A 229 1.15 24.69 7.19
C ARG A 229 0.92 23.23 6.77
N LEU A 230 0.61 22.35 7.74
CA LEU A 230 0.36 20.94 7.48
C LEU A 230 -0.85 20.72 6.57
N GLU A 231 -1.89 21.54 6.73
CA GLU A 231 -3.08 21.52 5.86
C GLU A 231 -2.72 21.86 4.40
N LEU A 232 -1.79 22.80 4.18
CA LEU A 232 -1.30 23.14 2.85
C LEU A 232 -0.41 22.03 2.24
N GLU A 233 0.46 21.42 3.04
CA GLU A 233 1.32 20.30 2.62
C GLU A 233 0.46 19.07 2.20
N LEU A 234 -0.57 18.74 3.00
CA LEU A 234 -1.54 17.67 2.68
C LEU A 234 -2.38 17.97 1.45
N ALA A 235 -2.84 19.21 1.28
CA ALA A 235 -3.58 19.62 0.09
C ALA A 235 -2.73 19.50 -1.17
N GLY A 236 -1.44 19.86 -1.10
CA GLY A 236 -0.48 19.67 -2.20
C GLY A 236 -0.32 18.20 -2.58
N SER A 237 -0.10 17.34 -1.59
CA SER A 237 0.03 15.88 -1.79
C SER A 237 -1.24 15.26 -2.37
N THR A 238 -2.41 15.70 -1.89
CA THR A 238 -3.72 15.28 -2.41
C THR A 238 -3.89 15.67 -3.87
N GLN A 239 -3.51 16.89 -4.23
CA GLN A 239 -3.62 17.36 -5.60
C GLN A 239 -2.68 16.56 -6.53
N ALA A 240 -1.47 16.24 -6.08
CA ALA A 240 -0.52 15.42 -6.85
C ALA A 240 -1.12 14.04 -7.19
N VAL A 241 -1.70 13.36 -6.20
CA VAL A 241 -2.35 12.04 -6.41
C VAL A 241 -3.52 12.11 -7.40
N LYS A 242 -4.24 13.23 -7.45
CA LYS A 242 -5.38 13.42 -8.38
C LYS A 242 -4.96 13.70 -9.81
N THR A 243 -3.87 14.43 -10.01
CA THR A 243 -3.48 14.91 -11.34
C THR A 243 -2.40 14.09 -12.02
N GLU A 244 -1.69 13.26 -11.26
CA GLU A 244 -0.64 12.41 -11.82
C GLU A 244 -1.22 11.35 -12.76
N GLU A 245 -0.73 11.33 -13.99
CA GLU A 245 -1.16 10.36 -15.00
C GLU A 245 -0.41 9.03 -14.83
N ASN A 246 0.83 9.07 -14.32
CA ASN A 246 1.68 7.88 -14.17
C ASN A 246 1.98 7.61 -12.70
N LEU A 247 1.01 7.00 -12.02
CA LEU A 247 1.18 6.54 -10.64
C LEU A 247 1.99 5.23 -10.64
N ASP A 248 3.30 5.37 -10.49
CA ASP A 248 4.27 4.26 -10.43
C ASP A 248 5.01 4.24 -9.08
N ASP A 249 5.97 3.32 -8.93
CA ASP A 249 6.79 3.20 -7.72
C ASP A 249 7.60 4.45 -7.40
N ARG A 250 8.07 5.16 -8.44
CA ARG A 250 8.84 6.37 -8.22
C ARG A 250 7.95 7.46 -7.64
N PHE A 251 6.77 7.66 -8.21
CA PHE A 251 5.80 8.61 -7.68
C PHE A 251 5.41 8.24 -6.25
N TYR A 252 5.11 6.96 -6.01
CA TYR A 252 4.71 6.49 -4.70
C TYR A 252 5.80 6.72 -3.64
N ASN A 253 7.06 6.41 -3.94
CA ASN A 253 8.17 6.64 -3.01
C ASN A 253 8.38 8.14 -2.76
N GLN A 254 8.26 8.98 -3.78
CA GLN A 254 8.32 10.43 -3.59
C GLN A 254 7.17 10.96 -2.71
N LEU A 255 5.95 10.46 -2.91
CA LEU A 255 4.81 10.79 -2.06
C LEU A 255 5.04 10.35 -0.61
N VAL A 256 5.63 9.17 -0.39
CA VAL A 256 5.98 8.69 0.96
C VAL A 256 6.95 9.65 1.63
N ASP A 257 8.00 10.10 0.93
CA ASP A 257 8.98 11.06 1.45
C ASP A 257 8.32 12.41 1.83
N ASP A 258 7.43 12.91 0.96
CA ASP A 258 6.68 14.15 1.21
C ASP A 258 5.73 14.01 2.42
N LEU A 259 5.07 12.86 2.53
CA LEU A 259 4.18 12.53 3.65
C LEU A 259 4.94 12.26 4.95
N GLU A 260 6.18 11.77 4.92
CA GLU A 260 7.02 11.61 6.10
C GLU A 260 7.34 12.97 6.76
N THR A 261 7.59 13.98 5.94
CA THR A 261 7.77 15.36 6.40
C THR A 261 6.50 15.87 7.10
N THR A 262 5.34 15.65 6.47
CA THR A 262 4.04 16.02 7.03
C THR A 262 3.77 15.27 8.34
N TYR A 263 4.03 13.96 8.37
CA TYR A 263 3.84 13.09 9.54
C TYR A 263 4.70 13.54 10.72
N THR A 264 5.95 13.92 10.46
CA THR A 264 6.85 14.48 11.48
C THR A 264 6.27 15.78 12.05
N GLY A 265 5.72 16.65 11.21
CA GLY A 265 5.03 17.86 11.66
C GLY A 265 3.77 17.58 12.48
N ILE A 266 3.02 16.52 12.18
CA ILE A 266 1.91 16.07 13.04
C ILE A 266 2.42 15.60 14.41
N GLY A 267 3.58 14.93 14.47
CA GLY A 267 4.22 14.59 15.74
C GLY A 267 4.60 15.82 16.58
N GLN A 268 5.10 16.88 15.93
CA GLN A 268 5.36 18.16 16.59
C GLN A 268 4.07 18.81 17.10
N LEU A 269 3.00 18.78 16.28
CA LEU A 269 1.68 19.27 16.67
C LEU A 269 1.17 18.57 17.94
N LEU A 270 1.28 17.23 18.01
CA LEU A 270 0.89 16.47 19.20
C LEU A 270 1.72 16.84 20.42
N THR A 271 3.03 17.06 20.24
CA THR A 271 3.90 17.52 21.33
C THR A 271 3.46 18.88 21.87
N TYR A 272 3.11 19.83 20.99
CA TYR A 272 2.58 21.13 21.40
C TYR A 272 1.23 21.03 22.10
N ILE A 273 0.35 20.13 21.66
CA ILE A 273 -0.92 19.83 22.33
C ILE A 273 -0.67 19.28 23.74
N GLU A 274 0.25 18.32 23.90
CA GLU A 274 0.63 17.78 25.21
C GLU A 274 1.21 18.85 26.15
N GLU A 275 2.03 19.77 25.62
CA GLU A 275 2.55 20.89 26.39
C GLU A 275 1.42 21.81 26.87
N LEU A 276 0.47 22.15 26.00
CA LEU A 276 -0.72 22.93 26.34
C LEU A 276 -1.58 22.21 27.39
N GLU A 277 -1.75 20.89 27.28
CA GLU A 277 -2.46 20.08 28.26
C GLU A 277 -1.74 20.05 29.61
N ARG A 278 -0.40 19.99 29.66
CA ARG A 278 0.32 20.06 30.94
C ARG A 278 0.10 21.39 31.66
N THR A 279 0.04 22.50 30.92
CA THR A 279 -0.31 23.80 31.51
C THR A 279 -1.74 23.88 32.06
N LEU A 280 -2.59 22.88 31.77
CA LEU A 280 -3.96 22.73 32.27
C LEU A 280 -4.01 22.21 33.71
N HIS A 281 -2.96 21.51 34.17
CA HIS A 281 -2.86 20.86 35.48
C HIS A 281 -1.98 21.61 36.50
N GLU A 282 -1.23 22.62 36.07
CA GLU A 282 -0.44 23.54 36.92
C GLU A 282 -1.18 24.83 37.25
#